data_AF-A0A0K2JFI3-F1
#
_entry.id   AF-A0A0K2JFI3-F1
#
_cell.length_a   1.000
_cell.length_b   1.000
_cell.length_c   1.000
_cell.angle_alpha   90.00
_cell.angle_beta   90.00
_cell.angle_gamma   90.00
#
_symmetry.space_group_name_H-M   'P 1'
#
loop_
_entity.id
_entity.type
_entity.pdbx_description
1 polymer ?
#
loop_
_entity_poly.entity_id
_entity_poly.type
_entity_poly.pdbx_seq_one_letter_code
_entity_poly.pdbx_strand_id
1 'polypeptide(L)'
;MKKWLSIIGVIGLTATSTTTLISCEKPNNNENGRRNNKPELPDNQQQPPKDSNWKLIENNNRESEFSKPNNKWYFYIRITDIQIIDKYICEKVYFDSNFIKNHYTYWQHLKYGINFPVYRWDSVGEPQLPTINKNTGEIIDWK
;
A
#
# COMPACT_ATOMS: atom_id res chain seq x y z
N MET A 1 8.08 64.17 -13.68
CA MET A 1 9.02 63.16 -14.22
C MET A 1 9.53 62.30 -13.07
N LYS A 2 9.34 60.96 -13.15
CA LYS A 2 10.00 59.89 -12.36
C LYS A 2 9.78 59.99 -10.82
N LYS A 3 9.40 58.95 -10.07
CA LYS A 3 9.74 57.51 -10.13
C LYS A 3 8.60 56.73 -9.45
N TRP A 4 8.13 55.65 -10.07
CA TRP A 4 7.39 54.60 -9.39
C TRP A 4 8.39 53.70 -8.67
N LEU A 5 8.29 53.62 -7.35
CA LEU A 5 8.97 52.60 -6.56
C LEU A 5 8.03 51.39 -6.49
N SER A 6 8.33 50.40 -7.33
CA SER A 6 7.76 49.05 -7.23
C SER A 6 8.29 48.42 -5.94
N ILE A 7 7.42 48.26 -4.94
CA ILE A 7 7.68 47.38 -3.80
C ILE A 7 7.17 46.00 -4.20
N ILE A 8 8.11 45.20 -4.67
CA ILE A 8 8.06 43.75 -4.67
C ILE A 8 7.98 43.29 -3.21
N GLY A 9 7.07 42.38 -2.90
CA GLY A 9 7.23 41.54 -1.70
C GLY A 9 5.95 41.16 -0.98
N VAL A 10 5.16 40.24 -1.55
CA VAL A 10 4.58 39.17 -0.74
C VAL A 10 4.96 37.86 -1.42
N ILE A 11 6.01 37.27 -0.87
CA ILE A 11 6.43 35.90 -1.13
C ILE A 11 5.24 35.01 -0.76
N GLY A 12 4.81 34.18 -1.70
CA GLY A 12 3.79 33.17 -1.49
C GLY A 12 4.16 32.32 -0.27
N LEU A 13 3.17 32.16 0.61
CA LEU A 13 3.24 31.31 1.78
C LEU A 13 3.64 29.89 1.35
N THR A 14 4.91 29.54 1.46
CA THR A 14 5.36 28.16 1.35
C THR A 14 4.81 27.44 2.56
N ALA A 15 3.78 26.62 2.36
CA ALA A 15 3.36 25.65 3.37
C ALA A 15 4.53 24.69 3.59
N THR A 16 5.30 24.91 4.65
CA THR A 16 6.23 23.92 5.17
C THR A 16 5.38 22.82 5.78
N SER A 17 5.05 21.79 5.00
CA SER A 17 4.58 20.53 5.55
C SER A 17 5.70 19.98 6.41
N THR A 18 5.54 20.12 7.73
CA THR A 18 6.41 19.51 8.72
C THR A 18 6.32 18.00 8.52
N THR A 19 7.27 17.42 7.79
CA THR A 19 7.48 15.98 7.81
C THR A 19 8.09 15.67 9.17
N THR A 20 7.25 15.27 10.12
CA THR A 20 7.73 14.60 11.32
C THR A 20 8.38 13.30 10.84
N LEU A 21 9.69 13.35 10.59
CA LEU A 21 10.51 12.16 10.44
C LEU A 21 10.50 11.49 11.82
N ILE A 22 9.54 10.60 12.04
CA ILE A 22 9.60 9.63 13.11
C ILE A 22 10.76 8.71 12.74
N SER A 23 11.95 9.08 13.21
CA SER A 23 13.09 8.18 13.26
C SER A 23 12.66 6.98 14.09
N CYS A 24 12.56 5.80 13.47
CA CYS A 24 12.40 4.56 14.20
C CYS A 24 13.56 4.46 15.20
N GLU A 25 13.28 4.66 16.49
CA GLU A 25 14.21 4.26 17.54
C GLU A 25 14.51 2.78 17.35
N LYS A 26 15.77 2.47 17.09
CA LYS A 26 16.26 1.11 17.01
C LYS A 26 16.44 0.60 18.44
N PRO A 27 15.67 -0.40 18.92
CA PRO A 27 16.04 -1.08 20.14
C PRO A 27 17.22 -2.00 19.81
N ASN A 28 18.40 -1.61 20.27
CA ASN A 28 19.47 -2.58 20.52
C ASN A 28 19.07 -3.34 21.79
N ASN A 29 19.10 -4.68 21.76
CA ASN A 29 19.88 -5.49 22.71
C ASN A 29 19.69 -7.01 22.48
N ASN A 30 20.85 -7.67 22.56
CA ASN A 30 21.23 -9.04 22.94
C ASN A 30 20.80 -10.30 22.15
N GLU A 31 21.85 -11.12 21.91
CA GLU A 31 21.88 -12.39 21.21
C GLU A 31 21.04 -13.48 21.89
N ASN A 32 20.30 -14.24 21.09
CA ASN A 32 20.29 -15.71 21.21
C ASN A 32 19.73 -16.37 19.94
N GLY A 33 20.43 -17.42 19.50
CA GLY A 33 20.31 -17.99 18.16
C GLY A 33 18.95 -18.60 17.84
N ARG A 34 18.32 -18.07 16.79
CA ARG A 34 17.60 -18.90 15.82
C ARG A 34 17.53 -18.12 14.51
N ARG A 35 18.24 -18.63 13.51
CA ARG A 35 18.20 -18.18 12.12
C ARG A 35 16.83 -18.50 11.54
N ASN A 36 15.83 -17.70 11.90
CA ASN A 36 14.52 -17.73 11.27
C ASN A 36 14.63 -16.82 10.05
N ASN A 37 15.03 -17.37 8.90
CA ASN A 37 14.96 -16.69 7.60
C ASN A 37 13.49 -16.57 7.14
N LYS A 38 12.59 -16.13 8.03
CA LYS A 38 11.25 -15.72 7.63
C LYS A 38 11.45 -14.35 6.98
N PRO A 39 11.04 -14.13 5.73
CA PRO A 39 11.01 -12.78 5.20
C PRO A 39 10.15 -11.93 6.15
N GLU A 40 10.79 -10.97 6.82
CA GLU A 40 10.11 -9.85 7.46
C GLU A 40 9.48 -9.05 6.32
N LEU A 41 8.23 -9.38 6.02
CA LEU A 41 7.36 -8.52 5.23
C LEU A 41 7.20 -7.19 5.96
N PRO A 42 6.92 -6.08 5.25
CA PRO A 42 6.74 -4.80 5.90
C PRO A 42 5.61 -4.93 6.94
N ASP A 43 5.98 -4.92 8.22
CA ASP A 43 5.03 -4.87 9.35
C ASP A 43 4.15 -3.61 9.29
N ASN A 44 4.51 -2.65 8.45
CA ASN A 44 3.79 -1.41 8.24
C ASN A 44 2.88 -1.52 6.99
N GLN A 45 1.68 -2.07 7.19
CA GLN A 45 0.60 -1.89 6.20
C GLN A 45 0.31 -0.38 6.08
N GLN A 46 0.68 0.23 4.95
CA GLN A 46 0.48 1.66 4.73
C GLN A 46 -1.01 1.98 4.63
N GLN A 47 -1.47 2.95 5.41
CA GLN A 47 -2.84 3.44 5.28
C GLN A 47 -2.95 4.31 4.01
N PRO A 48 -4.03 4.14 3.21
CA PRO A 48 -4.34 5.07 2.15
C PRO A 48 -4.53 6.50 2.68
N PRO A 49 -4.33 7.54 1.84
CA PRO A 49 -4.67 8.91 2.18
C PRO A 49 -6.13 9.04 2.60
N LYS A 50 -6.44 9.98 3.51
CA LYS A 50 -7.78 10.16 4.08
C LYS A 50 -8.89 10.37 3.02
N ASP A 51 -8.55 11.01 1.91
CA ASP A 51 -9.47 11.33 0.81
C ASP A 51 -9.38 10.34 -0.36
N SER A 52 -8.67 9.21 -0.17
CA SER A 52 -8.57 8.14 -1.16
C SER A 52 -9.81 7.24 -1.14
N ASN A 53 -10.18 6.70 -2.31
CA ASN A 53 -11.20 5.64 -2.37
C ASN A 53 -10.64 4.24 -2.07
N TRP A 54 -9.32 4.13 -1.89
CA TRP A 54 -8.69 2.90 -1.41
C TRP A 54 -8.91 2.74 0.09
N LYS A 55 -9.24 1.51 0.50
CA LYS A 55 -9.34 1.13 1.91
C LYS A 55 -8.51 -0.12 2.17
N LEU A 56 -7.66 -0.06 3.20
CA LEU A 56 -6.94 -1.24 3.67
C LEU A 56 -7.93 -2.26 4.25
N ILE A 57 -7.82 -3.51 3.81
CA ILE A 57 -8.55 -4.63 4.39
C ILE A 57 -7.68 -5.29 5.45
N GLU A 58 -8.04 -5.03 6.70
CA GLU A 58 -7.41 -5.66 7.86
C GLU A 58 -7.44 -7.18 7.73
N ASN A 59 -6.37 -7.83 8.17
CA ASN A 59 -6.22 -9.28 8.06
C ASN A 59 -7.41 -10.04 8.69
N ASN A 60 -7.91 -9.57 9.84
CA ASN A 60 -9.04 -10.18 10.54
C ASN A 60 -10.38 -10.06 9.77
N ASN A 61 -10.49 -9.10 8.86
CA ASN A 61 -11.71 -8.84 8.09
C ASN A 61 -11.69 -9.53 6.71
N ARG A 62 -10.55 -10.12 6.29
CA ARG A 62 -10.40 -10.75 4.97
C ARG A 62 -11.35 -11.92 4.76
N GLU A 63 -11.53 -12.76 5.77
CA GLU A 63 -12.44 -13.90 5.66
C GLU A 63 -13.87 -13.45 5.33
N SER A 64 -14.36 -12.43 6.04
CA SER A 64 -15.68 -11.86 5.76
C SER A 64 -15.73 -11.14 4.41
N GLU A 65 -14.70 -10.35 4.07
CA GLU A 65 -14.63 -9.56 2.83
C GLU A 65 -14.68 -10.46 1.59
N PHE A 66 -13.97 -11.58 1.63
CA PHE A 66 -13.85 -12.53 0.53
C PHE A 66 -14.76 -13.76 0.66
N SER A 67 -15.71 -13.76 1.61
CA SER A 67 -16.65 -14.88 1.82
C SER A 67 -17.60 -15.12 0.65
N LYS A 68 -17.95 -14.06 -0.08
CA LYS A 68 -18.83 -14.08 -1.26
C LYS A 68 -18.45 -12.97 -2.23
N PRO A 69 -18.66 -13.13 -3.54
CA PRO A 69 -18.43 -12.07 -4.52
C PRO A 69 -19.14 -10.77 -4.10
N ASN A 70 -18.43 -9.66 -4.23
CA ASN A 70 -18.97 -8.34 -3.87
C ASN A 70 -18.78 -7.31 -4.99
N ASN A 71 -18.29 -7.73 -6.16
CA ASN A 71 -18.17 -6.90 -7.36
C ASN A 71 -17.34 -5.64 -7.13
N LYS A 72 -16.28 -5.75 -6.31
CA LYS A 72 -15.34 -4.65 -6.05
C LYS A 72 -13.97 -4.95 -6.64
N TRP A 73 -13.24 -3.88 -6.90
CA TRP A 73 -11.84 -3.94 -7.27
C TRP A 73 -10.97 -4.00 -6.02
N TYR A 74 -9.93 -4.82 -6.10
CA TYR A 74 -8.90 -4.93 -5.08
C TYR A 74 -7.54 -4.79 -5.72
N PHE A 75 -6.56 -4.33 -4.95
CA PHE A 75 -5.16 -4.60 -5.26
C PHE A 75 -4.45 -5.19 -4.04
N TYR A 76 -3.34 -5.86 -4.32
CA TYR A 76 -2.45 -6.39 -3.31
C TYR A 76 -1.00 -6.29 -3.79
N ILE A 77 -0.07 -6.37 -2.84
CA ILE A 77 1.36 -6.30 -3.12
C ILE A 77 1.99 -7.62 -2.73
N ARG A 78 2.44 -8.42 -3.72
CA ARG A 78 3.07 -9.71 -3.45
C ARG A 78 4.55 -9.70 -3.77
N ILE A 79 5.27 -10.58 -3.07
CA ILE A 79 6.67 -10.90 -3.37
C ILE A 79 6.68 -11.98 -4.46
N THR A 80 7.48 -11.79 -5.50
CA THR A 80 7.70 -12.76 -6.59
C THR A 80 8.83 -13.72 -6.24
N ASP A 81 10.00 -13.20 -5.84
CA ASP A 81 11.16 -13.98 -5.38
C ASP A 81 11.98 -13.14 -4.40
N ILE A 82 12.34 -13.70 -3.25
CA ILE A 82 13.04 -12.98 -2.19
C ILE A 82 14.48 -12.58 -2.61
N GLN A 83 15.06 -13.30 -3.58
CA GLN A 83 16.47 -13.18 -3.96
C GLN A 83 16.73 -12.18 -5.09
N ILE A 84 15.69 -11.58 -5.69
CA ILE A 84 15.84 -10.66 -6.82
C ILE A 84 15.64 -9.20 -6.42
N ILE A 85 16.28 -8.31 -7.18
CA ILE A 85 15.93 -6.90 -7.26
C ILE A 85 14.55 -6.81 -7.93
N ASP A 86 13.73 -5.82 -7.55
CA ASP A 86 12.37 -5.62 -8.05
C ASP A 86 11.41 -6.79 -7.73
N LYS A 87 11.58 -7.40 -6.55
CA LYS A 87 10.80 -8.55 -6.07
C LYS A 87 9.34 -8.28 -5.71
N TYR A 88 8.93 -7.03 -5.56
CA TYR A 88 7.54 -6.70 -5.25
C TYR A 88 6.80 -6.29 -6.51
N ILE A 89 5.60 -6.83 -6.64
CA ILE A 89 4.67 -6.45 -7.69
C ILE A 89 3.32 -6.05 -7.10
N CYS A 90 2.67 -5.11 -7.77
CA CYS A 90 1.32 -4.68 -7.47
C CYS A 90 0.39 -5.23 -8.55
N GLU A 91 -0.65 -5.95 -8.14
CA GLU A 91 -1.63 -6.57 -9.03
C GLU A 91 -3.04 -6.19 -8.56
N LYS A 92 -3.98 -6.01 -9.50
CA LYS A 92 -5.40 -5.80 -9.20
C LYS A 92 -6.27 -6.94 -9.68
N VAL A 93 -7.38 -7.13 -8.99
CA VAL A 93 -8.38 -8.13 -9.31
C VAL A 93 -9.79 -7.56 -9.12
N TYR A 94 -10.72 -8.04 -9.94
CA TYR A 94 -12.14 -7.79 -9.76
C TYR A 94 -12.79 -9.01 -9.12
N PHE A 95 -13.41 -8.82 -7.95
CA PHE A 95 -13.93 -9.93 -7.17
C PHE A 95 -15.40 -10.23 -7.50
N ASP A 96 -15.58 -10.95 -8.60
CA ASP A 96 -16.88 -11.44 -9.08
C ASP A 96 -17.02 -12.97 -8.92
N SER A 97 -18.15 -13.51 -9.38
CA SER A 97 -18.41 -14.95 -9.34
C SER A 97 -17.54 -15.76 -10.29
N ASN A 98 -17.05 -15.16 -11.37
CA ASN A 98 -16.15 -15.81 -12.32
C ASN A 98 -14.74 -15.95 -11.75
N PHE A 99 -14.27 -14.95 -11.01
CA PHE A 99 -13.00 -14.96 -10.30
C PHE A 99 -12.91 -16.15 -9.35
N ILE A 100 -13.94 -16.40 -8.52
CA ILE A 100 -13.96 -17.54 -7.61
C ILE A 100 -13.87 -18.87 -8.37
N LYS A 101 -14.59 -19.00 -9.49
CA LYS A 101 -14.60 -20.23 -10.30
C LYS A 101 -13.26 -20.51 -10.97
N ASN A 102 -12.61 -19.48 -11.50
CA ASN A 102 -11.41 -19.61 -12.32
C ASN A 102 -10.10 -19.54 -11.52
N HIS A 103 -10.11 -18.90 -10.35
CA HIS A 103 -8.92 -18.58 -9.56
C HIS A 103 -9.02 -19.05 -8.11
N TYR A 104 -9.59 -20.25 -7.90
CA TYR A 104 -9.90 -20.78 -6.56
C TYR A 104 -8.71 -20.75 -5.58
N THR A 105 -7.52 -21.17 -6.00
CA THR A 105 -6.31 -21.15 -5.15
C THR A 105 -5.86 -19.73 -4.83
N TYR A 106 -5.87 -18.86 -5.84
CA TYR A 106 -5.46 -17.46 -5.73
C TYR A 106 -6.38 -16.66 -4.78
N TRP A 107 -7.69 -16.86 -4.93
CA TRP A 107 -8.71 -16.31 -4.03
C TRP A 107 -8.51 -16.75 -2.57
N GLN A 108 -8.18 -18.01 -2.31
CA GLN A 108 -7.90 -18.48 -0.95
C GLN A 108 -6.68 -17.79 -0.33
N HIS A 109 -5.68 -17.41 -1.13
CA HIS A 109 -4.57 -16.59 -0.65
C HIS A 109 -4.99 -15.15 -0.31
N LEU A 110 -5.96 -14.55 -1.01
CA LEU A 110 -6.49 -13.24 -0.60
C LEU A 110 -7.31 -13.34 0.69
N LYS A 111 -8.08 -14.43 0.83
CA LYS A 111 -8.97 -14.68 1.98
C LYS A 111 -8.20 -15.02 3.26
N TYR A 112 -7.17 -15.88 3.15
CA TYR A 112 -6.44 -16.45 4.29
C TYR A 112 -4.96 -16.08 4.32
N GLY A 113 -4.45 -15.42 3.29
CA GLY A 113 -3.04 -15.05 3.21
C GLY A 113 -2.71 -13.96 4.21
N ILE A 114 -1.71 -14.26 5.04
CA ILE A 114 -1.22 -13.38 6.11
C ILE A 114 -0.14 -12.42 5.58
N ASN A 115 0.37 -12.67 4.37
CA ASN A 115 1.69 -12.20 3.95
C ASN A 115 1.69 -11.07 2.91
N PHE A 116 0.59 -10.38 2.68
CA PHE A 116 0.58 -9.21 1.80
C PHE A 116 -0.58 -8.27 2.12
N PRO A 117 -0.39 -6.94 2.07
CA PRO A 117 -1.47 -5.99 2.27
C PRO A 117 -2.47 -6.08 1.11
N VAL A 118 -3.75 -5.90 1.42
CA VAL A 118 -4.87 -5.97 0.47
C VAL A 118 -5.70 -4.72 0.65
N TYR A 119 -6.03 -4.07 -0.46
CA TYR A 119 -6.79 -2.83 -0.48
C TYR A 119 -7.99 -2.96 -1.40
N ARG A 120 -9.09 -2.34 -1.01
CA ARG A 120 -10.35 -2.34 -1.75
C ARG A 120 -10.64 -0.95 -2.29
N TRP A 121 -11.13 -0.90 -3.51
CA TRP A 121 -11.66 0.31 -4.12
C TRP A 121 -13.14 0.47 -3.79
N ASP A 122 -13.51 1.61 -3.20
CA ASP A 122 -14.90 1.92 -2.84
C ASP A 122 -15.60 2.89 -3.81
N SER A 123 -14.94 3.30 -4.90
CA SER A 123 -15.55 4.15 -5.93
C SER A 123 -16.02 3.35 -7.15
N VAL A 124 -16.63 4.03 -8.11
CA VAL A 124 -17.19 3.45 -9.33
C VAL A 124 -16.09 3.26 -10.37
N GLY A 125 -16.17 2.16 -11.11
CA GLY A 125 -15.26 1.86 -12.21
C GLY A 125 -13.96 1.18 -11.77
N GLU A 126 -13.12 0.88 -12.76
CA GLU A 126 -11.84 0.23 -12.55
C GLU A 126 -10.78 1.26 -12.12
N PRO A 127 -10.08 1.03 -11.00
CA PRO A 127 -9.08 1.97 -10.53
C PRO A 127 -7.74 1.83 -11.26
N GLN A 128 -6.96 2.91 -11.20
CA GLN A 128 -5.53 2.84 -11.48
C GLN A 128 -4.79 2.24 -10.29
N LEU A 129 -3.75 1.45 -10.56
CA LEU A 129 -2.92 0.86 -9.52
C LEU A 129 -2.00 1.91 -8.90
N PRO A 130 -1.82 1.92 -7.56
CA PRO A 130 -0.76 2.68 -6.93
C PRO A 130 0.62 2.30 -7.47
N THR A 131 1.55 3.25 -7.42
CA THR A 131 2.94 2.98 -7.75
C THR A 131 3.65 2.47 -6.51
N ILE A 132 4.39 1.38 -6.66
CA ILE A 132 5.19 0.81 -5.59
C ILE A 132 6.68 0.88 -5.90
N ASN A 133 7.50 1.01 -4.86
CA ASN A 133 8.91 0.69 -4.93
C ASN A 133 9.04 -0.84 -5.01
N LYS A 134 9.49 -1.34 -6.16
CA LYS A 134 9.57 -2.78 -6.43
C LYS A 134 10.60 -3.52 -5.56
N ASN A 135 11.51 -2.82 -4.90
CA ASN A 135 12.50 -3.42 -4.00
C ASN A 135 12.01 -3.57 -2.56
N THR A 136 11.14 -2.66 -2.11
CA THR A 136 10.67 -2.60 -0.71
C THR A 136 9.19 -2.95 -0.54
N GLY A 137 8.39 -2.86 -1.61
CA GLY A 137 6.93 -3.02 -1.55
C GLY A 137 6.21 -1.80 -0.99
N GLU A 138 6.92 -0.71 -0.73
CA GLU A 138 6.35 0.56 -0.28
C GLU A 138 5.56 1.22 -1.40
N ILE A 139 4.33 1.65 -1.10
CA ILE A 139 3.51 2.48 -1.96
C ILE A 139 4.07 3.89 -1.91
N ILE A 140 4.57 4.36 -3.05
CA ILE A 140 5.20 5.68 -3.21
C ILE A 140 4.24 6.70 -3.84
N ASP A 141 3.17 6.24 -4.48
CA ASP A 141 2.16 7.10 -5.08
C ASP A 141 0.80 6.40 -5.11
N TRP A 142 -0.18 6.96 -4.39
CA TRP A 142 -1.56 6.51 -4.40
C TRP A 142 -2.30 7.13 -5.59
N LYS A 143 -3.10 6.32 -6.29
CA LYS A 143 -3.94 6.76 -7.40
C LYS A 143 -5.41 6.90 -6.99
#